data_AF-A0A7C4GW23-F1
#
_entry.id   AF-A0A7C4GW23-F1
#
_cell.length_a   1.000
_cell.length_b   1.000
_cell.length_c   1.000
_cell.angle_alpha   90.00
_cell.angle_beta   90.00
_cell.angle_gamma   90.00
#
_symmetry.space_group_name_H-M   'P 1'
#
loop_
_entity.id
_entity.type
_entity.pdbx_description
1 polymer ?
#
loop_
_entity_poly.entity_id
_entity_poly.type
_entity_poly.pdbx_seq_one_letter_code
_entity_poly.pdbx_strand_id
1 'polypeptide(L)'
;MYWRGYGEVWGEGWLNGQSRLIGESVGPRVPPKAFIESYKFPWGEVSEASAVEKGPGRPPHWEMVFWWTRKPLISARAIIAGCLLPEDISPRAFLRGIGIGGKSKAAHNNPPLYRFDEVELLDPFAGFGSIPLEAMRLGLKATAVELLPTAYVFLKAVLEYPAKYGRRLVEDVERWGEWVTERLREDPLIRQLYDDDVAVYIGSWEVKCPNCGRWTPLVGNWWLARVKGEKGYEKLAWMEPFMEGDEVKIRVVDLNRELGNNAVKNATVSGLKVLIASKEFRVPESNIEARREKAVCLLCHQPIMQVDPRTGRHYTEIKNLLREVRERLEGYVKYAIKTYNRSLEQDSITSLARQRLLVKVKVKNNDLEFEPCTQNDQEKLELARKEVEKILREGDPDIPREA
;
A
#
# COMPACT_ATOMS: atom_id res chain seq x y z
N MET A 1 2.61 -12.16 -8.87
CA MET A 1 2.11 -12.16 -7.49
C MET A 1 2.23 -13.57 -6.95
N TYR A 2 3.15 -13.82 -6.00
CA TYR A 2 3.29 -15.14 -5.37
C TYR A 2 2.35 -15.21 -4.16
N TRP A 3 1.24 -15.93 -4.30
CA TRP A 3 0.18 -16.11 -3.31
C TRP A 3 0.56 -17.12 -2.20
N ARG A 4 1.74 -16.97 -1.56
CA ARG A 4 2.12 -17.78 -0.39
C ARG A 4 1.86 -17.00 0.88
N GLY A 5 0.76 -17.30 1.59
CA GLY A 5 0.50 -16.74 2.92
C GLY A 5 -0.95 -16.83 3.44
N TYR A 6 -1.93 -17.19 2.60
CA TYR A 6 -3.34 -17.16 3.00
C TYR A 6 -3.72 -18.23 4.05
N GLY A 7 -2.95 -19.30 4.19
CA GLY A 7 -3.21 -20.36 5.17
C GLY A 7 -2.99 -19.95 6.64
N GLU A 8 -2.19 -18.91 6.90
CA GLU A 8 -1.77 -18.57 8.27
C GLU A 8 -2.81 -17.73 9.05
N VAL A 9 -3.67 -16.99 8.35
CA VAL A 9 -4.68 -16.12 9.00
C VAL A 9 -5.90 -16.92 9.46
N TRP A 10 -6.32 -17.87 8.63
CA TRP A 10 -7.52 -18.66 8.84
C TRP A 10 -7.25 -19.97 9.59
N GLY A 11 -5.99 -20.45 9.60
CA GLY A 11 -5.63 -21.78 10.08
C GLY A 11 -6.12 -22.88 9.14
N GLU A 12 -5.37 -23.98 9.01
CA GLU A 12 -5.71 -25.07 8.08
C GLU A 12 -7.10 -25.69 8.32
N GLY A 13 -7.62 -25.60 9.55
CA GLY A 13 -8.96 -26.11 9.91
C GLY A 13 -10.12 -25.34 9.26
N TRP A 14 -10.00 -24.03 9.06
CA TRP A 14 -11.04 -23.21 8.41
C TRP A 14 -11.11 -23.46 6.90
N LEU A 15 -9.96 -23.64 6.25
CA LEU A 15 -9.88 -23.90 4.81
C LEU A 15 -10.39 -25.29 4.41
N ASN A 16 -10.41 -26.25 5.34
CA ASN A 16 -10.82 -27.63 5.10
C ASN A 16 -12.27 -27.92 5.57
N GLY A 17 -13.06 -26.90 5.91
CA GLY A 17 -14.44 -27.09 6.40
C GLY A 17 -14.56 -27.88 7.69
N GLN A 18 -13.46 -28.06 8.44
CA GLN A 18 -13.43 -28.76 9.71
C GLN A 18 -13.48 -27.75 10.86
N SER A 19 -14.70 -27.36 11.24
CA SER A 19 -15.00 -26.53 12.40
C SER A 19 -14.85 -27.28 13.74
N ARG A 20 -13.77 -28.03 13.95
CA ARG A 20 -13.45 -28.57 15.29
C ARG A 20 -12.16 -27.96 15.81
N LEU A 21 -12.29 -26.72 16.27
CA LEU A 21 -11.31 -26.11 17.17
C LEU A 21 -11.60 -26.60 18.59
N ILE A 22 -10.62 -27.22 19.21
CA ILE A 22 -10.69 -27.82 20.55
C ILE A 22 -10.66 -26.68 21.58
N GLY A 23 -11.78 -26.45 22.26
CA GLY A 23 -11.89 -25.47 23.35
C GLY A 23 -13.04 -25.85 24.30
N GLU A 24 -12.92 -25.52 25.58
CA GLU A 24 -13.99 -25.72 26.56
C GLU A 24 -15.13 -24.72 26.27
N SER A 25 -16.35 -25.24 26.11
CA SER A 25 -17.55 -24.41 25.91
C SER A 25 -17.86 -23.66 27.20
N VAL A 26 -17.72 -22.33 27.19
CA VAL A 26 -18.18 -21.47 28.29
C VAL A 26 -19.66 -21.17 28.04
N GLY A 27 -20.54 -21.55 28.97
CA GLY A 27 -21.99 -21.42 28.82
C GLY A 27 -22.48 -19.95 28.63
N PRO A 28 -23.74 -19.75 28.23
CA PRO A 28 -24.23 -18.53 27.55
C PRO A 28 -24.49 -17.32 28.46
N ARG A 29 -23.95 -17.26 29.69
CA ARG A 29 -24.29 -16.18 30.62
C ARG A 29 -23.22 -15.10 30.59
N VAL A 30 -23.56 -13.94 30.02
CA VAL A 30 -22.85 -12.69 30.32
C VAL A 30 -22.71 -12.59 31.84
N PRO A 31 -21.50 -12.53 32.38
CA PRO A 31 -21.29 -12.55 33.82
C PRO A 31 -21.88 -11.26 34.44
N PRO A 32 -22.36 -11.31 35.70
CA PRO A 32 -22.84 -10.11 36.39
C PRO A 32 -21.80 -8.98 36.48
N LYS A 33 -20.52 -9.34 36.48
CA LYS A 33 -19.37 -8.45 36.34
C LYS A 33 -18.39 -9.06 35.35
N ALA A 34 -18.08 -8.31 34.30
CA ALA A 34 -17.20 -8.77 33.24
C ALA A 34 -15.73 -8.49 33.55
N PHE A 35 -14.82 -9.34 33.04
CA PHE A 35 -13.38 -9.15 33.25
C PHE A 35 -12.87 -7.82 32.70
N ILE A 36 -13.47 -7.31 31.62
CA ILE A 36 -13.13 -5.99 31.05
C ILE A 36 -13.36 -4.82 32.03
N GLU A 37 -14.25 -4.99 33.00
CA GLU A 37 -14.54 -4.00 34.04
C GLU A 37 -13.58 -4.11 35.23
N SER A 38 -12.80 -5.18 35.30
CA SER A 38 -11.87 -5.43 36.39
C SER A 38 -10.63 -4.53 36.29
N TYR A 39 -10.16 -4.03 37.44
CA TYR A 39 -8.83 -3.40 37.54
C TYR A 39 -7.68 -4.36 37.18
N LYS A 40 -7.95 -5.67 37.15
CA LYS A 40 -7.00 -6.71 36.77
C LYS A 40 -6.91 -6.92 35.25
N PHE A 41 -7.76 -6.26 34.46
CA PHE A 41 -7.74 -6.41 33.01
C PHE A 41 -6.37 -5.96 32.44
N PRO A 42 -5.63 -6.84 31.74
CA PRO A 42 -4.25 -6.58 31.35
C PRO A 42 -4.16 -5.72 30.07
N TRP A 43 -4.65 -4.48 30.16
CA TRP A 43 -4.71 -3.56 29.01
C TRP A 43 -3.32 -3.21 28.46
N GLY A 44 -2.28 -3.21 29.28
CA GLY A 44 -0.90 -2.90 28.89
C GLY A 44 -0.33 -3.95 27.95
N GLU A 45 -0.43 -5.22 28.34
CA GLU A 45 0.02 -6.37 27.54
C GLU A 45 -0.79 -6.51 26.24
N VAL A 46 -2.10 -6.26 26.30
CA VAL A 46 -2.96 -6.22 25.10
C VAL A 46 -2.52 -5.09 24.16
N SER A 47 -2.18 -3.91 24.70
CA SER A 47 -1.72 -2.77 23.90
C SER A 47 -0.36 -3.02 23.24
N GLU A 48 0.58 -3.65 23.96
CA GLU A 48 1.88 -4.02 23.44
C GLU A 48 1.75 -5.05 22.30
N ALA A 49 0.95 -6.11 22.51
CA ALA A 49 0.66 -7.09 21.47
C ALA A 49 0.00 -6.46 20.24
N SER A 50 -0.90 -5.49 20.45
CA SER A 50 -1.59 -4.76 19.39
C SER A 50 -0.67 -3.85 18.57
N ALA A 51 0.40 -3.33 19.17
CA ALA A 51 1.36 -2.48 18.46
C ALA A 51 2.14 -3.25 17.38
N VAL A 52 2.39 -4.55 17.59
CA VAL A 52 3.05 -5.44 16.63
C VAL A 52 2.28 -5.51 15.29
N GLU A 53 0.94 -5.46 15.36
CA GLU A 53 0.06 -5.50 14.18
C GLU A 53 0.12 -4.23 13.33
N LYS A 54 0.53 -3.10 13.93
CA LYS A 54 0.72 -1.84 13.20
C LYS A 54 2.06 -1.79 12.45
N GLY A 55 2.96 -2.74 12.73
CA GLY A 55 4.27 -2.86 12.09
C GLY A 55 4.42 -4.17 11.31
N PRO A 56 5.50 -4.95 11.52
CA PRO A 56 5.82 -6.12 10.70
C PRO A 56 4.90 -7.33 10.93
N GLY A 57 4.13 -7.36 12.02
CA GLY A 57 3.19 -8.44 12.31
C GLY A 57 1.77 -8.12 11.83
N ARG A 58 1.63 -7.38 10.74
CA ARG A 58 0.33 -6.95 10.22
C ARG A 58 -0.48 -8.13 9.63
N PRO A 59 -1.79 -8.24 9.87
CA PRO A 59 -2.63 -9.24 9.23
C PRO A 59 -2.61 -9.13 7.68
N PRO A 60 -2.37 -10.21 6.93
CA PRO A 60 -2.29 -10.19 5.46
C PRO A 60 -3.50 -9.56 4.74
N HIS A 61 -4.72 -9.78 5.23
CA HIS A 61 -5.92 -9.19 4.60
C HIS A 61 -5.97 -7.65 4.72
N TRP A 62 -5.17 -7.06 5.62
CA TRP A 62 -5.00 -5.61 5.67
C TRP A 62 -4.21 -5.07 4.47
N GLU A 63 -3.54 -5.91 3.68
CA GLU A 63 -2.85 -5.46 2.47
C GLU A 63 -3.77 -5.39 1.25
N MET A 64 -5.02 -5.89 1.34
CA MET A 64 -5.98 -5.83 0.23
C MET A 64 -6.38 -4.39 -0.14
N VAL A 65 -6.55 -3.52 0.86
CA VAL A 65 -6.91 -2.10 0.66
C VAL A 65 -6.53 -1.29 1.88
N PHE A 66 -6.08 -0.05 1.70
CA PHE A 66 -5.90 0.88 2.81
C PHE A 66 -7.23 1.18 3.53
N TRP A 67 -7.25 1.10 4.86
CA TRP A 67 -8.42 1.46 5.68
C TRP A 67 -8.00 2.35 6.85
N TRP A 68 -8.71 3.45 7.06
CA TRP A 68 -8.33 4.54 7.98
C TRP A 68 -8.30 4.08 9.45
N THR A 69 -9.22 3.19 9.83
CA THR A 69 -9.46 2.80 11.23
C THR A 69 -9.32 1.29 11.41
N ARG A 70 -8.11 0.75 11.24
CA ARG A 70 -7.85 -0.68 11.47
C ARG A 70 -7.69 -0.98 12.96
N LYS A 71 -8.72 -1.59 13.56
CA LYS A 71 -8.63 -2.08 14.93
C LYS A 71 -7.76 -3.33 14.95
N PRO A 72 -6.71 -3.40 15.79
CA PRO A 72 -5.92 -4.60 15.97
C PRO A 72 -6.81 -5.79 16.33
N LEU A 73 -6.58 -6.93 15.69
CA LEU A 73 -7.34 -8.15 15.90
C LEU A 73 -7.20 -8.64 17.34
N ILE A 74 -5.99 -8.61 17.90
CA ILE A 74 -5.82 -9.04 19.29
C ILE A 74 -6.57 -8.14 20.28
N SER A 75 -6.67 -6.84 20.00
CA SER A 75 -7.51 -5.92 20.80
C SER A 75 -8.99 -6.28 20.69
N ALA A 76 -9.49 -6.51 19.48
CA ALA A 76 -10.89 -6.90 19.26
C ALA A 76 -11.24 -8.20 20.00
N ARG A 77 -10.37 -9.22 19.88
CA ARG A 77 -10.49 -10.49 20.60
C ARG A 77 -10.49 -10.30 22.12
N ALA A 78 -9.57 -9.49 22.64
CA ALA A 78 -9.45 -9.21 24.07
C ALA A 78 -10.71 -8.53 24.61
N ILE A 79 -11.29 -7.57 23.87
CA ILE A 79 -12.53 -6.89 24.27
C ILE A 79 -13.69 -7.88 24.29
N ILE A 80 -13.88 -8.67 23.22
CA ILE A 80 -14.96 -9.67 23.15
C ILE A 80 -14.85 -10.68 24.30
N ALA A 81 -13.68 -11.29 24.48
CA ALA A 81 -13.46 -12.26 25.55
C ALA A 81 -13.58 -11.60 26.94
N GLY A 82 -13.09 -10.37 27.11
CA GLY A 82 -13.18 -9.63 28.36
C GLY A 82 -14.61 -9.31 28.78
N CYS A 83 -15.52 -9.07 27.82
CA CYS A 83 -16.95 -8.89 28.08
C CYS A 83 -17.66 -10.19 28.51
N LEU A 84 -17.15 -11.36 28.07
CA LEU A 84 -17.82 -12.65 28.24
C LEU A 84 -17.22 -13.52 29.36
N LEU A 85 -16.05 -13.16 29.88
CA LEU A 85 -15.37 -13.87 30.97
C LEU A 85 -15.62 -13.19 32.32
N PRO A 86 -15.73 -13.96 33.42
CA PRO A 86 -16.04 -13.41 34.74
C PRO A 86 -14.86 -12.60 35.31
N GLU A 87 -15.17 -11.64 36.17
CA GLU A 87 -14.20 -10.72 36.81
C GLU A 87 -13.05 -11.42 37.54
N ASP A 88 -13.26 -12.65 38.03
CA ASP A 88 -12.30 -13.41 38.84
C ASP A 88 -11.24 -14.17 38.01
N ILE A 89 -11.35 -14.16 36.67
CA ILE A 89 -10.37 -14.83 35.81
C ILE A 89 -8.96 -14.27 36.04
N SER A 90 -7.98 -15.17 36.05
CA SER A 90 -6.58 -14.77 36.17
C SER A 90 -6.12 -14.02 34.92
N PRO A 91 -5.43 -12.86 35.04
CA PRO A 91 -4.87 -12.14 33.90
C PRO A 91 -3.93 -13.01 33.05
N ARG A 92 -3.15 -13.91 33.68
CA ARG A 92 -2.27 -14.84 32.97
C ARG A 92 -3.06 -15.87 32.14
N ALA A 93 -4.14 -16.41 32.71
CA ALA A 93 -5.01 -17.34 32.00
C ALA A 93 -5.75 -16.64 30.86
N PHE A 94 -6.22 -15.41 31.09
CA PHE A 94 -6.84 -14.57 30.06
C PHE A 94 -5.90 -14.34 28.88
N LEU A 95 -4.69 -13.81 29.12
CA LEU A 95 -3.69 -13.53 28.08
C LEU A 95 -3.36 -14.77 27.26
N ARG A 96 -3.10 -15.91 27.92
CA ARG A 96 -2.86 -17.19 27.23
C ARG A 96 -4.07 -17.61 26.40
N GLY A 97 -5.27 -17.50 26.96
CA GLY A 97 -6.51 -17.93 26.32
C GLY A 97 -6.89 -17.09 25.10
N ILE A 98 -6.53 -15.80 25.07
CA ILE A 98 -6.69 -14.96 23.86
C ILE A 98 -5.51 -15.08 22.89
N GLY A 99 -4.46 -15.86 23.20
CA GLY A 99 -3.33 -16.13 22.30
C GLY A 99 -2.11 -15.21 22.48
N ILE A 100 -2.05 -14.39 23.53
CA ILE A 100 -0.84 -13.64 23.90
C ILE A 100 0.15 -14.58 24.61
N GLY A 101 1.42 -14.53 24.21
CA GLY A 101 2.46 -15.45 24.68
C GLY A 101 2.48 -16.81 23.96
N GLY A 102 1.75 -16.93 22.84
CA GLY A 102 1.79 -18.10 21.96
C GLY A 102 3.04 -18.18 21.07
N LYS A 103 3.02 -19.10 20.10
CA LYS A 103 4.16 -19.36 19.19
C LYS A 103 4.47 -18.16 18.29
N SER A 104 3.43 -17.51 17.76
CA SER A 104 3.57 -16.33 16.92
C SER A 104 3.74 -15.08 17.77
N LYS A 105 4.69 -14.21 17.38
CA LYS A 105 4.84 -12.86 17.93
C LYS A 105 3.65 -11.96 17.60
N ALA A 106 3.05 -12.13 16.42
CA ALA A 106 1.77 -11.51 16.09
C ALA A 106 0.67 -12.32 16.76
N ALA A 107 0.16 -11.83 17.89
CA ALA A 107 -0.72 -12.59 18.79
C ALA A 107 -2.01 -13.06 18.12
N HIS A 108 -2.56 -12.30 17.16
CA HIS A 108 -3.75 -12.71 16.42
C HIS A 108 -3.55 -13.98 15.57
N ASN A 109 -2.31 -14.35 15.20
CA ASN A 109 -2.07 -15.61 14.48
C ASN A 109 -2.16 -16.83 15.39
N ASN A 110 -2.07 -16.65 16.72
CA ASN A 110 -2.31 -17.72 17.66
C ASN A 110 -3.83 -17.94 17.75
N PRO A 111 -4.35 -19.16 17.61
CA PRO A 111 -5.78 -19.43 17.76
C PRO A 111 -6.22 -19.19 19.22
N PRO A 112 -7.41 -18.61 19.45
CA PRO A 112 -7.95 -18.48 20.79
C PRO A 112 -8.27 -19.86 21.39
N LEU A 113 -8.15 -19.97 22.71
CA LEU A 113 -8.56 -21.16 23.48
C LEU A 113 -10.02 -21.09 23.94
N TYR A 114 -10.60 -19.88 23.99
CA TYR A 114 -11.99 -19.66 24.36
C TYR A 114 -12.94 -19.85 23.17
N ARG A 115 -14.13 -20.40 23.44
CA ARG A 115 -15.27 -20.46 22.51
C ARG A 115 -16.56 -19.98 23.18
N PHE A 116 -17.35 -19.20 22.46
CA PHE A 116 -18.63 -18.64 22.89
C PHE A 116 -19.72 -18.89 21.84
N ASP A 117 -19.95 -20.16 21.50
CA ASP A 117 -20.78 -20.59 20.35
C ASP A 117 -22.26 -20.15 20.43
N GLU A 118 -22.78 -19.93 21.65
CA GLU A 118 -24.18 -19.55 21.91
C GLU A 118 -24.39 -18.03 22.02
N VAL A 119 -23.37 -17.22 21.70
CA VAL A 119 -23.43 -15.75 21.81
C VAL A 119 -23.49 -15.12 20.42
N GLU A 120 -24.44 -14.19 20.26
CA GLU A 120 -24.56 -13.37 19.06
C GLU A 120 -23.94 -11.98 19.28
N LEU A 121 -23.21 -11.47 18.28
CA LEU A 121 -22.60 -10.14 18.29
C LEU A 121 -23.11 -9.31 17.12
N LEU A 122 -23.54 -8.07 17.41
CA LEU A 122 -23.85 -7.06 16.40
C LEU A 122 -22.76 -5.99 16.41
N ASP A 123 -22.09 -5.79 15.27
CA ASP A 123 -21.22 -4.64 15.05
C ASP A 123 -21.90 -3.66 14.05
N PRO A 124 -22.51 -2.57 14.54
CA PRO A 124 -23.21 -1.62 13.69
C PRO A 124 -22.28 -0.72 12.85
N PHE A 125 -20.97 -0.74 13.12
CA PHE A 125 -19.95 0.10 12.47
C PHE A 125 -18.71 -0.74 12.14
N ALA A 126 -18.95 -1.85 11.45
CA ALA A 126 -17.94 -2.90 11.28
C ALA A 126 -16.73 -2.44 10.46
N GLY A 127 -16.91 -1.47 9.55
CA GLY A 127 -15.87 -0.98 8.67
C GLY A 127 -15.19 -2.13 7.93
N PHE A 128 -13.92 -2.40 8.26
CA PHE A 128 -13.13 -3.47 7.63
C PHE A 128 -13.35 -4.87 8.24
N GLY A 129 -14.11 -4.99 9.34
CA GLY A 129 -14.53 -6.28 9.88
C GLY A 129 -13.64 -6.91 10.95
N SER A 130 -12.70 -6.16 11.57
CA SER A 130 -11.82 -6.72 12.62
C SER A 130 -12.57 -7.34 13.81
N ILE A 131 -13.61 -6.67 14.31
CA ILE A 131 -14.41 -7.15 15.45
C ILE A 131 -15.23 -8.39 15.08
N PRO A 132 -16.07 -8.38 14.02
CA PRO A 132 -16.82 -9.57 13.64
C PRO A 132 -15.91 -10.73 13.22
N LEU A 133 -14.74 -10.48 12.64
CA LEU A 133 -13.75 -11.54 12.35
C LEU A 133 -13.30 -12.26 13.62
N GLU A 134 -12.90 -11.52 14.65
CA GLU A 134 -12.45 -12.14 15.91
C GLU A 134 -13.60 -12.75 16.70
N ALA A 135 -14.82 -12.20 16.56
CA ALA A 135 -16.03 -12.82 17.09
C ALA A 135 -16.24 -14.21 16.47
N MET A 136 -16.16 -14.33 15.14
CA MET A 136 -16.24 -15.62 14.44
C MET A 136 -15.14 -16.59 14.88
N ARG A 137 -13.91 -16.10 15.09
CA ARG A 137 -12.78 -16.93 15.56
C ARG A 137 -12.95 -17.42 17.00
N LEU A 138 -13.67 -16.66 17.82
CA LEU A 138 -14.10 -17.04 19.17
C LEU A 138 -15.39 -17.88 19.17
N GLY A 139 -15.93 -18.24 18.00
CA GLY A 139 -17.13 -19.08 17.87
C GLY A 139 -18.46 -18.33 17.89
N LEU A 140 -18.47 -17.01 18.09
CA LEU A 140 -19.71 -16.23 18.11
C LEU A 140 -20.35 -16.15 16.72
N LYS A 141 -21.68 -16.02 16.70
CA LYS A 141 -22.42 -15.61 15.51
C LYS A 141 -22.40 -14.09 15.37
N ALA A 142 -21.65 -13.57 14.40
CA ALA A 142 -21.47 -12.15 14.20
C ALA A 142 -22.36 -11.60 13.07
N THR A 143 -22.99 -10.46 13.31
CA THR A 143 -23.69 -9.64 12.32
C THR A 143 -22.93 -8.32 12.17
N ALA A 144 -22.40 -8.06 10.98
CA ALA A 144 -21.66 -6.85 10.65
C ALA A 144 -22.52 -5.93 9.78
N VAL A 145 -22.65 -4.66 10.18
CA VAL A 145 -23.41 -3.64 9.44
C VAL A 145 -22.47 -2.52 9.03
N GLU A 146 -22.70 -2.00 7.82
CA GLU A 146 -21.95 -0.88 7.29
C GLU A 146 -22.78 -0.15 6.23
N LEU A 147 -22.70 1.18 6.23
CA LEU A 147 -23.41 2.04 5.28
C LEU A 147 -22.60 2.24 4.00
N LEU A 148 -21.27 2.26 4.10
CA LEU A 148 -20.39 2.49 2.97
C LEU A 148 -20.38 1.28 2.03
N PRO A 149 -20.80 1.40 0.76
CA PRO A 149 -20.87 0.27 -0.18
C PRO A 149 -19.52 -0.43 -0.36
N THR A 150 -18.43 0.33 -0.41
CA THR A 150 -17.07 -0.22 -0.53
C THR A 150 -16.70 -1.10 0.67
N ALA A 151 -17.08 -0.68 1.88
CA ALA A 151 -16.79 -1.42 3.09
C ALA A 151 -17.66 -2.67 3.21
N TYR A 152 -18.91 -2.64 2.75
CA TYR A 152 -19.74 -3.83 2.62
C TYR A 152 -19.07 -4.91 1.74
N VAL A 153 -18.50 -4.53 0.60
CA VAL A 153 -17.76 -5.47 -0.27
C VAL A 153 -16.55 -6.07 0.48
N PHE A 154 -15.84 -5.29 1.28
CA PHE A 154 -14.74 -5.80 2.09
C PHE A 154 -15.21 -6.73 3.20
N LEU A 155 -16.32 -6.43 3.87
CA LEU A 155 -16.91 -7.34 4.86
C LEU A 155 -17.26 -8.68 4.23
N LYS A 156 -17.79 -8.70 3.00
CA LYS A 156 -18.01 -9.94 2.25
C LYS A 156 -16.69 -10.67 1.97
N ALA A 157 -15.67 -9.96 1.48
CA ALA A 157 -14.39 -10.55 1.13
C ALA A 157 -13.58 -11.05 2.33
N VAL A 158 -13.72 -10.40 3.48
CA VAL A 158 -13.03 -10.78 4.72
C VAL A 158 -13.82 -11.84 5.48
N LEU A 159 -15.13 -11.68 5.68
CA LEU A 159 -15.90 -12.52 6.60
C LEU A 159 -16.64 -13.66 5.88
N GLU A 160 -17.34 -13.36 4.79
CA GLU A 160 -18.31 -14.28 4.20
C GLU A 160 -17.70 -15.21 3.16
N TYR A 161 -16.96 -14.68 2.19
CA TYR A 161 -16.42 -15.46 1.08
C TYR A 161 -15.39 -16.50 1.54
N PRO A 162 -14.42 -16.18 2.42
CA PRO A 162 -13.48 -17.19 2.92
C PRO A 162 -14.19 -18.30 3.70
N ALA A 163 -15.17 -17.94 4.54
CA ALA A 163 -15.94 -18.91 5.33
C ALA A 163 -16.85 -19.80 4.46
N LYS A 164 -17.43 -19.25 3.39
CA LYS A 164 -18.35 -19.96 2.50
C LYS A 164 -17.64 -20.84 1.46
N TYR A 165 -16.55 -20.35 0.87
CA TYR A 165 -15.93 -20.98 -0.29
C TYR A 165 -14.58 -21.66 0.02
N GLY A 166 -13.94 -21.35 1.16
CA GLY A 166 -12.70 -21.99 1.59
C GLY A 166 -11.61 -21.95 0.51
N ARG A 167 -10.89 -23.07 0.32
CA ARG A 167 -9.79 -23.16 -0.68
C ARG A 167 -10.23 -22.92 -2.12
N ARG A 168 -11.48 -23.25 -2.46
CA ARG A 168 -12.00 -23.05 -3.82
C ARG A 168 -11.96 -21.58 -4.23
N LEU A 169 -12.13 -20.65 -3.29
CA LEU A 169 -11.99 -19.21 -3.57
C LEU A 169 -10.60 -18.86 -4.10
N VAL A 170 -9.56 -19.50 -3.58
CA VAL A 170 -8.17 -19.27 -4.01
C VAL A 170 -8.00 -19.73 -5.45
N GLU A 171 -8.47 -20.94 -5.76
CA GLU A 171 -8.43 -21.52 -7.11
C GLU A 171 -9.26 -20.70 -8.11
N ASP A 172 -10.45 -20.26 -7.73
CA ASP A 172 -11.32 -19.45 -8.58
C ASP A 172 -10.69 -18.06 -8.85
N VAL A 173 -10.13 -17.40 -7.83
CA VAL A 173 -9.44 -16.10 -8.00
C VAL A 173 -8.22 -16.23 -8.90
N GLU A 174 -7.41 -17.29 -8.73
CA GLU A 174 -6.27 -17.57 -9.59
C GLU A 174 -6.71 -17.77 -11.04
N ARG A 175 -7.69 -18.66 -11.27
CA ARG A 175 -8.24 -18.95 -12.60
C ARG A 175 -8.79 -17.70 -13.30
N TRP A 176 -9.62 -16.91 -12.62
CA TRP A 176 -10.19 -15.71 -13.22
C TRP A 176 -9.15 -14.61 -13.43
N GLY A 177 -8.17 -14.49 -12.53
CA GLY A 177 -7.04 -13.59 -12.70
C GLY A 177 -6.20 -13.94 -13.92
N GLU A 178 -5.90 -15.21 -14.12
CA GLU A 178 -5.22 -15.71 -15.34
C GLU A 178 -6.04 -15.44 -16.59
N TRP A 179 -7.35 -15.71 -16.54
CA TRP A 179 -8.24 -15.44 -17.67
C TRP A 179 -8.27 -13.96 -18.05
N VAL A 180 -8.43 -13.04 -17.09
CA VAL A 180 -8.38 -11.59 -17.35
C VAL A 180 -7.03 -11.19 -17.94
N THR A 181 -5.93 -11.70 -17.38
CA THR A 181 -4.59 -11.41 -17.87
C THR A 181 -4.41 -11.86 -19.31
N GLU A 182 -4.89 -13.05 -19.67
CA GLU A 182 -4.81 -13.57 -21.04
C GLU A 182 -5.66 -12.76 -22.02
N ARG A 183 -6.88 -12.38 -21.62
CA ARG A 183 -7.73 -11.47 -22.42
C ARG A 183 -7.06 -10.12 -22.65
N LEU A 184 -6.41 -9.55 -21.64
CA LEU A 184 -5.67 -8.29 -21.77
C LEU A 184 -4.44 -8.41 -22.69
N ARG A 185 -3.79 -9.59 -22.75
CA ARG A 185 -2.69 -9.84 -23.72
C ARG A 185 -3.16 -9.91 -25.18
N GLU A 186 -4.40 -10.32 -25.39
CA GLU A 186 -5.04 -10.37 -26.71
C GLU A 186 -5.56 -8.99 -27.15
N ASP A 187 -5.76 -8.05 -26.22
CA ASP A 187 -6.34 -6.74 -26.50
C ASP A 187 -5.40 -5.85 -27.37
N PRO A 188 -5.84 -5.40 -28.56
CA PRO A 188 -4.99 -4.63 -29.48
C PRO A 188 -4.51 -3.29 -28.93
N LEU A 189 -5.26 -2.64 -28.05
CA LEU A 189 -4.88 -1.39 -27.42
C LEU A 189 -3.84 -1.65 -26.31
N ILE A 190 -4.10 -2.62 -25.44
CA ILE A 190 -3.16 -2.98 -24.37
C ILE A 190 -1.81 -3.40 -24.95
N ARG A 191 -1.78 -4.17 -26.04
CA ARG A 191 -0.54 -4.55 -26.75
C ARG A 191 0.25 -3.37 -27.31
N GLN A 192 -0.40 -2.23 -27.59
CA GLN A 192 0.30 -1.01 -27.99
C GLN A 192 0.85 -0.23 -26.79
N LEU A 193 0.20 -0.35 -25.64
CA LEU A 193 0.57 0.35 -24.40
C LEU A 193 1.61 -0.41 -23.56
N TYR A 194 1.69 -1.73 -23.69
CA TYR A 194 2.61 -2.57 -22.94
C TYR A 194 3.42 -3.48 -23.86
N ASP A 195 4.74 -3.47 -23.70
CA ASP A 195 5.62 -4.41 -24.40
C ASP A 195 5.45 -5.82 -23.80
N ASP A 196 5.50 -6.88 -24.62
CA ASP A 196 5.26 -8.27 -24.20
C ASP A 196 6.20 -8.75 -23.07
N ASP A 197 7.43 -8.21 -22.98
CA ASP A 197 8.43 -8.56 -21.96
C ASP A 197 8.47 -7.61 -20.75
N VAL A 198 7.64 -6.56 -20.74
CA VAL A 198 7.58 -5.54 -19.69
C VAL A 198 6.42 -5.82 -18.74
N ALA A 199 6.75 -6.05 -17.47
CA ALA A 199 5.76 -6.23 -16.42
C ALA A 199 5.17 -4.91 -15.92
N VAL A 200 6.00 -3.86 -15.78
CA VAL A 200 5.59 -2.56 -15.22
C VAL A 200 6.44 -1.44 -15.82
N TYR A 201 5.82 -0.28 -16.06
CA TYR A 201 6.52 0.99 -16.24
C TYR A 201 6.51 1.79 -14.94
N ILE A 202 7.67 2.27 -14.52
CA ILE A 202 7.83 3.21 -13.41
C ILE A 202 7.86 4.62 -14.00
N GLY A 203 6.86 5.41 -13.65
CA GLY A 203 6.71 6.80 -14.08
C GLY A 203 6.70 7.79 -12.92
N SER A 204 6.83 9.06 -13.28
CA SER A 204 6.75 10.20 -12.37
C SER A 204 6.05 11.37 -13.07
N TRP A 205 5.60 12.34 -12.29
CA TRP A 205 5.31 13.67 -12.82
C TRP A 205 6.61 14.43 -13.09
N GLU A 206 6.62 15.22 -14.16
CA GLU A 206 7.53 16.33 -14.37
C GLU A 206 6.78 17.64 -14.20
N VAL A 207 7.47 18.65 -13.68
CA VAL A 207 6.97 20.03 -13.65
C VAL A 207 7.93 20.96 -14.37
N LYS A 208 7.39 22.00 -14.99
CA LYS A 208 8.20 23.06 -15.58
C LYS A 208 8.81 23.89 -14.46
N CYS A 209 10.13 24.02 -14.42
CA CYS A 209 10.79 24.78 -13.38
C CYS A 209 10.47 26.28 -13.54
N PRO A 210 9.95 26.98 -12.50
CA PRO A 210 9.66 28.41 -12.59
C PRO A 210 10.92 29.27 -12.75
N ASN A 211 12.10 28.74 -12.41
CA ASN A 211 13.35 29.50 -12.39
C ASN A 211 14.15 29.36 -13.69
N CYS A 212 14.16 28.17 -14.31
CA CYS A 212 14.91 27.94 -15.56
C CYS A 212 14.04 27.51 -16.75
N GLY A 213 12.73 27.34 -16.58
CA GLY A 213 11.80 26.99 -17.65
C GLY A 213 11.87 25.54 -18.16
N ARG A 214 12.81 24.72 -17.68
CA ARG A 214 13.03 23.33 -18.11
C ARG A 214 12.23 22.32 -17.28
N TRP A 215 11.97 21.15 -17.83
CA TRP A 215 11.22 20.08 -17.18
C TRP A 215 12.10 19.32 -16.18
N THR A 216 11.58 19.11 -14.97
CA THR A 216 12.26 18.32 -13.95
C THR A 216 11.33 17.25 -13.39
N PRO A 217 11.73 15.97 -13.33
CA PRO A 217 10.95 14.92 -12.69
C PRO A 217 10.92 15.10 -11.17
N LEU A 218 9.83 14.64 -10.56
CA LEU A 218 9.56 14.73 -9.13
C LEU A 218 9.67 13.35 -8.48
N VAL A 219 10.89 12.99 -8.06
CA VAL A 219 11.23 11.65 -7.61
C VAL A 219 11.47 11.63 -6.09
N GLY A 220 10.55 10.97 -5.38
CA GLY A 220 10.62 10.80 -3.92
C GLY A 220 11.52 9.65 -3.45
N ASN A 221 11.75 8.66 -4.32
CA ASN A 221 12.53 7.47 -4.03
C ASN A 221 13.22 7.00 -5.32
N TRP A 222 14.55 6.92 -5.29
CA TRP A 222 15.36 6.50 -6.43
C TRP A 222 15.62 5.00 -6.48
N TRP A 223 15.28 4.24 -5.43
CA TRP A 223 15.43 2.79 -5.41
C TRP A 223 14.44 2.12 -6.38
N LEU A 224 14.95 1.21 -7.21
CA LEU A 224 14.16 0.30 -8.04
C LEU A 224 13.97 -1.04 -7.33
N ALA A 225 15.01 -1.54 -6.68
CA ALA A 225 14.98 -2.73 -5.85
C ALA A 225 15.94 -2.62 -4.66
N ARG A 226 15.45 -2.93 -3.47
CA ARG A 226 16.25 -3.04 -2.23
C ARG A 226 15.82 -4.25 -1.42
N VAL A 227 16.05 -5.43 -1.97
CA VAL A 227 15.53 -6.70 -1.43
C VAL A 227 16.56 -7.34 -0.52
N LYS A 228 16.18 -7.60 0.73
CA LYS A 228 17.01 -8.27 1.72
C LYS A 228 16.39 -9.62 2.07
N GLY A 229 17.12 -10.69 1.78
CA GLY A 229 16.80 -12.06 2.18
C GLY A 229 17.45 -12.44 3.51
N GLU A 230 17.35 -13.72 3.87
CA GLU A 230 17.90 -14.25 5.13
C GLU A 230 19.44 -14.16 5.19
N LYS A 231 20.10 -14.37 4.05
CA LYS A 231 21.57 -14.47 3.95
C LYS A 231 22.24 -13.21 3.41
N GLY A 232 21.54 -12.07 3.35
CA GLY A 232 22.06 -10.81 2.81
C GLY A 232 21.13 -10.15 1.80
N TYR A 233 21.64 -9.18 1.04
CA TYR A 233 20.85 -8.53 -0.02
C TYR A 233 20.75 -9.44 -1.25
N GLU A 234 19.54 -9.59 -1.78
CA GLU A 234 19.27 -10.40 -2.98
C GLU A 234 19.30 -9.55 -4.24
N LYS A 235 18.81 -8.29 -4.16
CA LYS A 235 18.78 -7.35 -5.29
C LYS A 235 19.01 -5.92 -4.81
N LEU A 236 19.94 -5.22 -5.46
CA LEU A 236 20.20 -3.80 -5.25
C LEU A 236 20.26 -3.07 -6.61
N ALA A 237 19.23 -2.29 -6.90
CA ALA A 237 19.14 -1.48 -8.11
C ALA A 237 18.47 -0.12 -7.83
N TRP A 238 18.93 0.93 -8.51
CA TRP A 238 18.35 2.27 -8.41
C TRP A 238 18.46 3.04 -9.74
N MET A 239 17.73 4.14 -9.84
CA MET A 239 17.85 5.10 -10.92
C MET A 239 18.76 6.28 -10.52
N GLU A 240 19.47 6.83 -11.49
CA GLU A 240 20.27 8.04 -11.34
C GLU A 240 19.92 9.05 -12.44
N PRO A 241 19.63 10.31 -12.07
CA PRO A 241 19.42 11.35 -13.06
C PRO A 241 20.76 11.83 -13.61
N PHE A 242 20.81 12.09 -14.91
CA PHE A 242 21.91 12.81 -15.55
C PHE A 242 21.38 13.83 -16.54
N MET A 243 22.16 14.87 -16.81
CA MET A 243 21.80 15.93 -17.76
C MET A 243 22.31 15.56 -19.15
N GLU A 244 21.42 15.62 -20.13
CA GLU A 244 21.74 15.53 -21.55
C GLU A 244 21.14 16.75 -22.24
N GLY A 245 21.98 17.75 -22.52
CA GLY A 245 21.53 19.06 -22.97
C GLY A 245 20.64 19.74 -21.91
N ASP A 246 19.40 20.05 -22.28
CA ASP A 246 18.40 20.69 -21.43
C ASP A 246 17.39 19.71 -20.81
N GLU A 247 17.63 18.40 -20.95
CA GLU A 247 16.75 17.35 -20.43
C GLU A 247 17.41 16.53 -19.32
N VAL A 248 16.59 16.05 -18.40
CA VAL A 248 16.98 15.04 -17.41
C VAL A 248 16.74 13.67 -18.00
N LYS A 249 17.79 12.88 -18.14
CA LYS A 249 17.73 11.47 -18.53
C LYS A 249 17.97 10.57 -17.32
N ILE A 250 17.56 9.32 -17.43
CA ILE A 250 17.66 8.32 -16.36
C ILE A 250 18.65 7.25 -16.77
N ARG A 251 19.61 6.98 -15.89
CA ARG A 251 20.45 5.79 -15.93
C ARG A 251 19.95 4.80 -14.87
N VAL A 252 20.01 3.52 -15.18
CA VAL A 252 19.78 2.44 -14.22
C VAL A 252 21.14 1.94 -13.72
N VAL A 253 21.28 1.81 -12.40
CA VAL A 253 22.39 1.12 -11.74
C VAL A 253 21.83 -0.17 -11.16
N ASP A 254 22.31 -1.32 -11.64
CA ASP A 254 21.95 -2.65 -11.14
C ASP A 254 23.23 -3.35 -10.68
N LEU A 255 23.48 -3.37 -9.37
CA LEU A 255 24.70 -3.92 -8.82
C LEU A 255 24.79 -5.44 -9.00
N ASN A 256 23.66 -6.14 -9.13
CA ASN A 256 23.66 -7.57 -9.40
C ASN A 256 24.20 -7.83 -10.80
N ARG A 257 23.84 -6.98 -11.77
CA ARG A 257 24.36 -7.06 -13.15
C ARG A 257 25.83 -6.61 -13.24
N GLU A 258 26.20 -5.57 -12.50
CA GLU A 258 27.55 -4.99 -12.57
C GLU A 258 28.61 -5.79 -11.81
N LEU A 259 28.25 -6.34 -10.64
CA LEU A 259 29.21 -6.97 -9.71
C LEU A 259 28.92 -8.45 -9.42
N GLY A 260 27.76 -8.95 -9.84
CA GLY A 260 27.30 -10.31 -9.58
C GLY A 260 26.61 -10.47 -8.22
N ASN A 261 25.69 -11.44 -8.14
CA ASN A 261 24.84 -11.69 -6.97
C ASN A 261 25.64 -11.94 -5.67
N ASN A 262 26.79 -12.61 -5.75
CA ASN A 262 27.61 -12.91 -4.58
C ASN A 262 28.22 -11.66 -3.93
N ALA A 263 28.56 -10.65 -4.73
CA ALA A 263 29.08 -9.38 -4.20
C ALA A 263 27.97 -8.60 -3.48
N VAL A 264 26.79 -8.53 -4.10
CA VAL A 264 25.60 -7.85 -3.55
C VAL A 264 25.15 -8.47 -2.24
N LYS A 265 25.24 -9.79 -2.10
CA LYS A 265 24.86 -10.50 -0.88
C LYS A 265 25.54 -9.95 0.39
N ASN A 266 26.80 -9.55 0.26
CA ASN A 266 27.61 -9.01 1.35
C ASN A 266 27.56 -7.47 1.46
N ALA A 267 26.64 -6.82 0.75
CA ALA A 267 26.49 -5.38 0.79
C ALA A 267 26.03 -4.87 2.16
N THR A 268 26.58 -3.75 2.59
CA THR A 268 26.07 -3.00 3.74
C THR A 268 25.37 -1.74 3.22
N VAL A 269 24.08 -1.59 3.53
CA VAL A 269 23.29 -0.42 3.14
C VAL A 269 22.96 0.40 4.38
N SER A 270 23.39 1.67 4.38
CA SER A 270 23.10 2.66 5.42
C SER A 270 22.48 3.91 4.79
N GLY A 271 21.16 4.02 4.89
CA GLY A 271 20.40 5.09 4.24
C GLY A 271 20.55 5.04 2.71
N LEU A 272 21.26 6.03 2.17
CA LEU A 272 21.56 6.17 0.73
C LEU A 272 22.95 5.66 0.34
N LYS A 273 23.75 5.21 1.31
CA LYS A 273 25.07 4.65 1.06
C LYS A 273 25.01 3.14 0.93
N VAL A 274 25.68 2.61 -0.08
CA VAL A 274 25.83 1.17 -0.32
C VAL A 274 27.32 0.86 -0.36
N LEU A 275 27.78 -0.01 0.53
CA LEU A 275 29.16 -0.45 0.60
C LEU A 275 29.25 -1.92 0.19
N ILE A 276 30.06 -2.22 -0.81
CA ILE A 276 30.39 -3.58 -1.24
C ILE A 276 31.91 -3.71 -1.29
N ALA A 277 32.45 -4.55 -0.41
CA ALA A 277 33.90 -4.65 -0.17
C ALA A 277 34.50 -3.26 0.11
N SER A 278 35.29 -2.71 -0.82
CA SER A 278 35.93 -1.39 -0.74
C SER A 278 35.30 -0.33 -1.64
N LYS A 279 34.22 -0.64 -2.36
CA LYS A 279 33.52 0.32 -3.23
C LYS A 279 32.32 0.92 -2.50
N GLU A 280 32.25 2.25 -2.50
CA GLU A 280 31.10 3.02 -2.03
C GLU A 280 30.27 3.48 -3.23
N PHE A 281 28.98 3.20 -3.18
CA PHE A 281 27.97 3.72 -4.10
C PHE A 281 26.99 4.59 -3.32
N ARG A 282 26.44 5.61 -3.99
CA ARG A 282 25.48 6.53 -3.38
C ARG A 282 24.23 6.61 -4.21
N VAL A 283 23.11 6.22 -3.61
CA VAL A 283 21.79 6.40 -4.20
C VAL A 283 21.40 7.89 -4.12
N PRO A 284 20.81 8.48 -5.17
CA PRO A 284 20.41 9.87 -5.14
C PRO A 284 19.40 10.19 -4.04
N GLU A 285 19.45 11.42 -3.54
CA GLU A 285 18.49 11.96 -2.57
C GLU A 285 17.16 12.30 -3.25
N SER A 286 16.06 12.21 -2.48
CA SER A 286 14.76 12.70 -2.94
C SER A 286 14.84 14.16 -3.37
N ASN A 287 14.32 14.51 -4.55
CA ASN A 287 14.20 15.89 -4.98
C ASN A 287 12.81 16.49 -4.71
N ILE A 288 11.99 15.81 -3.90
CA ILE A 288 10.67 16.28 -3.45
C ILE A 288 10.43 15.97 -1.96
N GLU A 289 9.84 16.94 -1.25
CA GLU A 289 9.43 16.84 0.14
C GLU A 289 7.97 17.29 0.26
N ALA A 290 7.03 16.33 0.10
CA ALA A 290 5.59 16.62 0.03
C ALA A 290 5.04 17.37 1.25
N ARG A 291 5.52 17.04 2.46
CA ARG A 291 5.09 17.70 3.72
C ARG A 291 5.43 19.19 3.76
N ARG A 292 6.50 19.60 3.07
CA ARG A 292 6.93 21.00 3.00
C ARG A 292 6.57 21.68 1.68
N GLU A 293 5.84 20.97 0.80
CA GLU A 293 5.50 21.42 -0.55
C GLU A 293 6.73 21.95 -1.32
N LYS A 294 7.87 21.27 -1.13
CA LYS A 294 9.15 21.67 -1.71
C LYS A 294 9.60 20.62 -2.71
N ALA A 295 10.04 21.06 -3.87
CA ALA A 295 10.84 20.27 -4.80
C ALA A 295 12.15 21.00 -5.12
N VAL A 296 13.11 20.29 -5.70
CA VAL A 296 14.37 20.85 -6.18
C VAL A 296 14.52 20.46 -7.65
N CYS A 297 14.77 21.46 -8.50
CA CYS A 297 15.01 21.21 -9.92
C CYS A 297 16.32 20.43 -10.09
N LEU A 298 16.29 19.32 -10.82
CA LEU A 298 17.47 18.51 -11.07
C LEU A 298 18.47 19.16 -12.05
N LEU A 299 18.06 20.24 -12.75
CA LEU A 299 18.93 20.97 -13.68
C LEU A 299 19.56 22.22 -13.09
N CYS A 300 18.78 23.09 -12.46
CA CYS A 300 19.30 24.36 -11.90
C CYS A 300 19.49 24.33 -10.38
N HIS A 301 19.13 23.22 -9.73
CA HIS A 301 19.23 23.01 -8.27
C HIS A 301 18.48 24.03 -7.41
N GLN A 302 17.62 24.85 -8.03
CA GLN A 302 16.82 25.82 -7.31
C GLN A 302 15.57 25.17 -6.69
N PRO A 303 15.15 25.64 -5.50
CA PRO A 303 13.94 25.17 -4.86
C PRO A 303 12.69 25.64 -5.61
N ILE A 304 11.72 24.74 -5.71
CA ILE A 304 10.38 24.95 -6.26
C ILE A 304 9.40 24.80 -5.10
N MET A 305 8.84 25.89 -4.59
CA MET A 305 8.00 25.90 -3.39
C MET A 305 6.60 26.46 -3.64
N GLN A 306 6.42 27.78 -3.56
CA GLN A 306 5.10 28.41 -3.56
C GLN A 306 4.91 29.27 -4.81
N VAL A 307 3.67 29.40 -5.27
CA VAL A 307 3.29 30.29 -6.38
C VAL A 307 2.09 31.12 -5.99
N ASP A 308 2.06 32.37 -6.45
CA ASP A 308 0.86 33.19 -6.45
C ASP A 308 0.06 32.92 -7.73
N PRO A 309 -1.11 32.24 -7.65
CA PRO A 309 -1.89 31.89 -8.84
C PRO A 309 -2.37 33.10 -9.65
N ARG A 310 -2.44 34.30 -9.05
CA ARG A 310 -2.87 35.53 -9.76
C ARG A 310 -1.76 36.16 -10.59
N THR A 311 -0.53 36.12 -10.08
CA THR A 311 0.60 36.84 -10.70
C THR A 311 1.61 35.91 -11.37
N GLY A 312 1.53 34.61 -11.09
CA GLY A 312 2.54 33.62 -11.51
C GLY A 312 3.87 33.74 -10.78
N ARG A 313 4.00 34.66 -9.80
CA ARG A 313 5.25 34.87 -9.06
C ARG A 313 5.54 33.69 -8.16
N HIS A 314 6.79 33.25 -8.17
CA HIS A 314 7.31 32.16 -7.35
C HIS A 314 7.94 32.70 -6.06
N TYR A 315 7.73 31.97 -4.97
CA TYR A 315 8.24 32.31 -3.65
C TYR A 315 8.91 31.11 -2.97
N THR A 316 10.14 31.31 -2.50
CA THR A 316 10.91 30.36 -1.69
C THR A 316 10.90 30.74 -0.21
N GLU A 317 10.59 31.99 0.10
CA GLU A 317 10.41 32.52 1.45
C GLU A 317 9.13 33.36 1.53
N ILE A 318 8.28 33.05 2.52
CA ILE A 318 6.95 33.65 2.65
C ILE A 318 6.81 34.62 3.83
N LYS A 319 7.79 34.65 4.75
CA LYS A 319 7.67 35.37 6.03
C LYS A 319 7.47 36.88 5.86
N ASN A 320 8.12 37.46 4.86
CA ASN A 320 8.13 38.91 4.62
C ASN A 320 7.03 39.39 3.66
N LEU A 321 6.12 38.50 3.24
CA LEU A 321 5.06 38.85 2.31
C LEU A 321 3.87 39.50 3.04
N LEU A 322 3.14 40.37 2.34
CA LEU A 322 1.85 40.89 2.82
C LEU A 322 0.89 39.73 3.10
N ARG A 323 0.02 39.89 4.12
CA ARG A 323 -0.92 38.83 4.54
C ARG A 323 -1.79 38.34 3.37
N GLU A 324 -2.31 39.27 2.56
CA GLU A 324 -3.14 38.99 1.38
C GLU A 324 -2.43 38.18 0.29
N VAL A 325 -1.10 38.30 0.20
CA VAL A 325 -0.30 37.48 -0.73
C VAL A 325 -0.13 36.09 -0.14
N ARG A 326 0.21 35.99 1.16
CA ARG A 326 0.41 34.69 1.85
C ARG A 326 -0.82 33.81 1.82
N GLU A 327 -1.99 34.37 2.08
CA GLU A 327 -3.27 33.63 2.15
C GLU A 327 -3.68 33.00 0.82
N ARG A 328 -3.17 33.51 -0.32
CA ARG A 328 -3.49 32.98 -1.66
C ARG A 328 -2.40 32.13 -2.29
N LEU A 329 -1.25 31.93 -1.62
CA LEU A 329 -0.19 31.09 -2.17
C LEU A 329 -0.65 29.64 -2.25
N GLU A 330 -0.29 28.96 -3.33
CA GLU A 330 -0.44 27.52 -3.47
C GLU A 330 0.94 26.88 -3.66
N GLY A 331 1.14 25.66 -3.17
CA GLY A 331 2.33 24.88 -3.47
C GLY A 331 2.45 24.66 -4.98
N TYR A 332 3.58 25.07 -5.59
CA TYR A 332 3.78 25.11 -7.04
C TYR A 332 3.51 23.75 -7.71
N VAL A 333 3.98 22.65 -7.10
CA VAL A 333 3.75 21.30 -7.64
C VAL A 333 2.26 20.95 -7.69
N LYS A 334 1.52 21.24 -6.61
CA LYS A 334 0.07 21.02 -6.56
C LYS A 334 -0.66 21.89 -7.58
N TYR A 335 -0.26 23.17 -7.66
CA TYR A 335 -0.80 24.12 -8.64
C TYR A 335 -0.56 23.65 -10.08
N ALA A 336 0.64 23.15 -10.39
CA ALA A 336 0.99 22.65 -11.71
C ALA A 336 0.15 21.41 -12.11
N ILE A 337 -0.01 20.44 -11.20
CA ILE A 337 -0.82 19.24 -11.44
C ILE A 337 -2.32 19.59 -11.53
N LYS A 338 -2.81 20.50 -10.66
CA LYS A 338 -4.20 20.99 -10.71
C LYS A 338 -4.50 21.69 -12.03
N THR A 339 -3.56 22.48 -12.53
CA THR A 339 -3.67 23.13 -13.84
C THR A 339 -3.62 22.10 -14.98
N TYR A 340 -2.76 21.08 -14.90
CA TYR A 340 -2.76 19.97 -15.86
C TYR A 340 -4.13 19.28 -15.91
N ASN A 341 -4.70 18.89 -14.77
CA ASN A 341 -6.01 18.23 -14.74
C ASN A 341 -7.13 19.10 -15.33
N ARG A 342 -7.16 20.39 -15.00
CA ARG A 342 -8.12 21.35 -15.59
C ARG A 342 -7.92 21.56 -17.09
N SER A 343 -6.67 21.51 -17.55
CA SER A 343 -6.36 21.69 -18.98
C SER A 343 -6.91 20.54 -19.83
N LEU A 344 -7.01 19.33 -19.25
CA LEU A 344 -7.65 18.18 -19.91
C LEU A 344 -9.16 18.39 -20.10
N GLU A 345 -9.81 19.23 -19.29
CA GLU A 345 -11.23 19.55 -19.43
C GLU A 345 -11.49 20.66 -20.48
N GLN A 346 -10.48 21.48 -20.80
CA GLN A 346 -10.67 22.75 -21.51
C GLN A 346 -9.86 22.88 -22.81
N ASP A 347 -9.26 21.79 -23.32
CA ASP A 347 -8.45 21.76 -24.55
C ASP A 347 -7.40 22.91 -24.63
N SER A 348 -6.78 23.26 -23.49
CA SER A 348 -5.80 24.35 -23.41
C SER A 348 -4.35 23.85 -23.31
N ILE A 349 -3.45 24.49 -24.07
CA ILE A 349 -2.10 23.96 -24.40
C ILE A 349 -1.00 24.25 -23.37
N THR A 350 -1.21 25.15 -22.40
CA THR A 350 -0.15 25.53 -21.46
C THR A 350 -0.18 24.71 -20.17
N SER A 351 0.34 23.50 -20.23
CA SER A 351 0.52 22.70 -19.02
C SER A 351 1.85 22.96 -18.33
N LEU A 352 1.80 23.06 -17.00
CA LEU A 352 2.97 23.21 -16.12
C LEU A 352 3.45 21.88 -15.54
N ALA A 353 2.71 20.79 -15.79
CA ALA A 353 3.04 19.45 -15.39
C ALA A 353 2.86 18.48 -16.57
N ARG A 354 3.56 17.35 -16.56
CA ARG A 354 3.30 16.25 -17.50
C ARG A 354 3.68 14.92 -16.88
N GLN A 355 3.10 13.84 -17.37
CA GLN A 355 3.51 12.49 -17.00
C GLN A 355 4.77 12.10 -17.77
N ARG A 356 5.65 11.31 -17.15
CA ARG A 356 6.90 10.85 -17.73
C ARG A 356 7.18 9.42 -17.27
N LEU A 357 7.46 8.52 -18.21
CA LEU A 357 7.98 7.19 -17.87
C LEU A 357 9.50 7.27 -17.71
N LEU A 358 10.02 6.65 -16.65
CA LEU A 358 11.43 6.70 -16.27
C LEU A 358 12.15 5.38 -16.54
N VAL A 359 11.56 4.26 -16.09
CA VAL A 359 12.16 2.91 -16.19
C VAL A 359 11.08 1.90 -16.56
N LYS A 360 11.42 0.91 -17.38
CA LYS A 360 10.60 -0.28 -17.59
C LYS A 360 11.22 -1.47 -16.89
N VAL A 361 10.36 -2.26 -16.25
CA VAL A 361 10.71 -3.44 -15.46
C VAL A 361 10.29 -4.67 -16.23
N LYS A 362 11.27 -5.49 -16.59
CA LYS A 362 11.07 -6.74 -17.33
C LYS A 362 11.22 -7.93 -16.40
N VAL A 363 10.49 -9.00 -16.67
CA VAL A 363 10.58 -10.25 -15.91
C VAL A 363 11.17 -11.30 -16.83
N LYS A 364 12.39 -11.76 -16.53
CA LYS A 364 13.09 -12.78 -17.32
C LYS A 364 13.64 -13.85 -16.39
N ASN A 365 13.27 -15.12 -16.63
CA ASN A 365 13.71 -16.26 -15.81
C ASN A 365 13.50 -16.06 -14.29
N ASN A 366 12.37 -15.45 -13.89
CA ASN A 366 12.07 -15.06 -12.50
C ASN A 366 13.02 -14.02 -11.86
N ASP A 367 13.84 -13.33 -12.65
CA ASP A 367 14.59 -12.13 -12.20
C ASP A 367 13.99 -10.85 -12.80
N LEU A 368 14.23 -9.74 -12.11
CA LEU A 368 13.83 -8.40 -12.55
C LEU A 368 14.99 -7.74 -13.29
N GLU A 369 14.74 -7.36 -14.54
CA GLU A 369 15.63 -6.52 -15.35
C GLU A 369 15.05 -5.10 -15.45
N PHE A 370 15.93 -4.11 -15.38
CA PHE A 370 15.55 -2.70 -15.39
C PHE A 370 16.19 -2.00 -16.58
N GLU A 371 15.38 -1.27 -17.36
CA GLU A 371 15.85 -0.50 -18.51
C GLU A 371 15.29 0.93 -18.46
N PRO A 372 16.08 1.98 -18.78
CA PRO A 372 15.54 3.33 -18.95
C PRO A 372 14.47 3.38 -20.05
N CYS A 373 13.42 4.17 -19.84
CA CYS A 373 12.40 4.41 -20.85
C CYS A 373 12.93 5.30 -21.98
N THR A 374 12.61 4.93 -23.21
CA THR A 374 12.95 5.64 -24.44
C THR A 374 11.93 6.74 -24.76
N GLN A 375 12.12 7.46 -25.88
CA GLN A 375 11.12 8.39 -26.39
C GLN A 375 9.86 7.68 -26.89
N ASN A 376 10.01 6.53 -27.57
CA ASN A 376 8.89 5.69 -28.00
C ASN A 376 8.03 5.24 -26.81
N ASP A 377 8.64 4.96 -25.65
CA ASP A 377 7.89 4.62 -24.45
C ASP A 377 7.03 5.79 -23.95
N GLN A 378 7.44 7.04 -24.17
CA GLN A 378 6.64 8.20 -23.76
C GLN A 378 5.42 8.41 -24.64
N GLU A 379 5.51 8.06 -25.92
CA GLU A 379 4.41 8.19 -26.88
C GLU A 379 3.21 7.31 -26.47
N LYS A 380 3.46 6.23 -25.71
CA LYS A 380 2.42 5.40 -25.10
C LYS A 380 1.53 6.17 -24.14
N LEU A 381 2.06 7.17 -23.41
CA LEU A 381 1.24 8.02 -22.54
C LEU A 381 0.25 8.86 -23.35
N GLU A 382 0.68 9.40 -24.50
CA GLU A 382 -0.20 10.16 -25.39
C GLU A 382 -1.24 9.27 -26.07
N LEU A 383 -0.87 8.04 -26.45
CA LEU A 383 -1.82 7.06 -26.97
C LEU A 383 -2.87 6.71 -25.90
N ALA A 384 -2.43 6.37 -24.68
CA ALA A 384 -3.33 6.07 -23.57
C ALA A 384 -4.28 7.23 -23.28
N ARG A 385 -3.75 8.47 -23.26
CA ARG A 385 -4.57 9.68 -23.06
C ARG A 385 -5.66 9.82 -24.12
N LYS A 386 -5.32 9.68 -25.40
CA LYS A 386 -6.30 9.79 -26.50
C LYS A 386 -7.40 8.74 -26.43
N GLU A 387 -7.05 7.50 -26.07
CA GLU A 387 -8.04 6.43 -25.94
C GLU A 387 -8.92 6.63 -24.71
N VAL A 388 -8.38 7.08 -23.57
CA VAL A 388 -9.18 7.46 -22.40
C VAL A 388 -10.15 8.60 -22.75
N GLU A 389 -9.69 9.63 -23.47
CA GLU A 389 -10.56 10.73 -23.94
C GLU A 389 -11.65 10.27 -24.90
N LYS A 390 -11.36 9.27 -25.74
CA LYS A 390 -12.35 8.67 -26.63
C LYS A 390 -13.41 7.92 -25.82
N ILE A 391 -12.97 7.07 -24.89
CA ILE A 391 -13.82 6.30 -23.99
C ILE A 391 -14.76 7.23 -23.17
N LEU A 392 -14.23 8.31 -22.61
CA LEU A 392 -15.03 9.28 -21.85
C LEU A 392 -16.06 10.01 -22.73
N ARG A 393 -15.73 10.28 -24.01
CA ARG A 393 -16.65 10.90 -24.98
C ARG A 393 -17.76 9.97 -25.44
N GLU A 394 -17.46 8.69 -25.61
CA GLU A 394 -18.45 7.64 -25.93
C GLU A 394 -19.50 7.52 -24.83
N GLY A 395 -19.10 7.87 -23.59
CA GLY A 395 -20.04 8.11 -22.52
C GLY A 395 -20.66 6.84 -21.97
N ASP A 396 -19.92 5.74 -22.07
CA ASP A 396 -20.26 4.41 -21.58
C ASP A 396 -20.81 4.48 -20.14
N PRO A 397 -22.04 3.98 -19.88
CA PRO A 397 -22.63 4.00 -18.54
C PRO A 397 -21.86 3.15 -17.52
N ASP A 398 -21.08 2.17 -17.96
CA ASP A 398 -20.25 1.33 -17.08
C ASP A 398 -18.94 2.02 -16.67
N ILE A 399 -18.62 3.16 -17.28
CA ILE A 399 -17.44 3.94 -16.98
C ILE A 399 -17.85 5.12 -16.10
N PRO A 400 -17.50 5.10 -14.80
CA PRO A 400 -17.93 6.14 -13.89
C PRO A 400 -17.35 7.48 -14.35
N ARG A 401 -18.23 8.41 -14.69
CA ARG A 401 -17.87 9.82 -14.81
C ARG A 401 -17.71 10.31 -13.38
N GLU A 402 -16.48 10.51 -12.94
CA GLU A 402 -16.23 11.22 -11.69
C GLU A 402 -16.97 12.58 -11.79
N ALA A 403 -17.97 12.77 -10.92
CA ALA A 403 -18.85 13.94 -10.88
C ALA A 403 -18.28 15.06 -10.01
#